data_AF-A0A537ZW56-F1
#
_entry.id   AF-A0A537ZW56-F1
#
_cell.length_a   1.000
_cell.length_b   1.000
_cell.length_c   1.000
_cell.angle_alpha   90.00
_cell.angle_beta   90.00
_cell.angle_gamma   90.00
#
_symmetry.space_group_name_H-M   'P 1'
#
loop_
_entity.id
_entity.type
_entity.pdbx_description
1 polymer ?
#
loop_
_entity_poly.entity_id
_entity_poly.type
_entity_poly.pdbx_seq_one_letter_code
_entity_poly.pdbx_strand_id
1 'polypeptide(L)'
;MHAIESIGPVLGIVAFVGLAILAFLLFQQARDIRRLREWAGRAPERANEAAEAAQAAADASRDGEAGEEAVAGPAGGRLGAAWHRFSLAVRDRYAALDRRLPVDGRYIIAVLAVAIVAVGVVTSGFGLVGGGGGDNGRHHKQKLPAVAVINGTSVPGLAATVQHKVLMKAGYPKGPVGNATASVNASVVEYAGGQRSAAKGLAKAVNSKLGDTPVQPMTSDISSVAGKAELALVLGLDDANFGGG
;
A
#
# COMPACT_ATOMS: atom_id res chain seq x y z
N MET A 1 0.74 6.31 32.39
CA MET A 1 -0.04 7.39 31.75
C MET A 1 0.11 7.40 30.21
N HIS A 2 0.36 6.26 29.54
CA HIS A 2 0.54 6.20 28.08
C HIS A 2 -0.74 5.87 27.29
N ALA A 3 -1.82 5.43 27.95
CA ALA A 3 -3.04 5.00 27.26
C ALA A 3 -3.89 6.16 26.71
N ILE A 4 -3.78 7.37 27.28
CA ILE A 4 -4.61 8.52 26.90
C ILE A 4 -4.13 9.11 25.56
N GLU A 5 -2.83 9.10 25.30
CA GLU A 5 -2.20 9.68 24.11
C GLU A 5 -2.51 8.88 22.83
N SER A 6 -2.81 7.57 22.97
CA SER A 6 -3.19 6.68 21.87
C SER A 6 -4.69 6.67 21.52
N ILE A 7 -5.56 7.25 22.37
CA ILE A 7 -7.02 7.19 22.18
C ILE A 7 -7.50 8.19 21.12
N GLY A 8 -6.84 9.35 21.01
CA GLY A 8 -7.21 10.42 20.08
C GLY A 8 -7.33 9.96 18.61
N PRO A 9 -6.31 9.30 18.04
CA PRO A 9 -6.36 8.81 16.66
C PRO A 9 -7.48 7.77 16.42
N VAL A 10 -7.71 6.87 17.39
CA VAL A 10 -8.74 5.83 17.29
C VAL A 10 -10.14 6.45 17.25
N LEU A 11 -10.42 7.41 18.14
CA LEU A 11 -11.69 8.15 18.14
C LEU A 11 -11.89 8.94 16.84
N GLY A 12 -10.82 9.53 16.30
CA GLY A 12 -10.87 10.23 15.02
C GLY A 12 -11.28 9.33 13.86
N ILE A 13 -10.73 8.12 13.79
CA ILE A 13 -11.08 7.14 12.75
C ILE A 13 -12.54 6.68 12.91
N VAL A 14 -12.97 6.34 14.13
CA VAL A 14 -14.35 5.90 14.40
C VAL A 14 -15.35 6.99 14.03
N ALA A 15 -15.07 8.25 14.40
CA ALA A 15 -15.93 9.38 14.05
C ALA A 15 -15.98 9.61 12.53
N PHE A 16 -14.85 9.48 11.83
CA PHE A 16 -14.80 9.64 10.37
C PHE A 16 -15.60 8.56 9.64
N VAL A 17 -15.46 7.29 10.06
CA VAL A 17 -16.23 6.18 9.49
C VAL A 17 -17.72 6.36 9.77
N GLY A 18 -18.09 6.75 10.99
CA GLY A 18 -19.48 7.08 11.34
C GLY A 18 -20.06 8.20 10.48
N LEU A 19 -19.29 9.26 10.24
CA LEU A 19 -19.69 10.38 9.38
C LEU A 19 -19.81 9.97 7.90
N ALA A 20 -18.93 9.10 7.41
CA ALA A 20 -19.00 8.58 6.04
C ALA A 20 -20.28 7.74 5.82
N ILE A 21 -20.62 6.87 6.79
CA ILE A 21 -21.86 6.09 6.76
C ILE A 21 -23.08 7.01 6.83
N LEU A 22 -23.06 7.99 7.74
CA LEU A 22 -24.15 8.95 7.88
C LEU A 22 -24.36 9.75 6.58
N ALA A 23 -23.30 10.24 5.97
CA ALA A 23 -23.36 10.97 4.70
C ALA A 23 -23.94 10.08 3.59
N PHE A 24 -23.49 8.82 3.50
CA PHE A 24 -24.01 7.88 2.51
C PHE A 24 -25.51 7.62 2.67
N LEU A 25 -25.98 7.42 3.91
CA LEU A 25 -27.41 7.25 4.21
C LEU A 25 -28.23 8.49 3.84
N LEU A 26 -27.71 9.69 4.07
CA LEU A 26 -28.37 10.94 3.65
C LEU A 26 -28.50 11.04 2.13
N PHE A 27 -27.49 10.59 1.37
CA PHE A 27 -27.57 10.55 -0.09
C PHE A 27 -28.58 9.54 -0.61
N GLN A 28 -28.71 8.38 0.04
CA GLN A 28 -29.75 7.40 -0.32
C GLN A 28 -31.14 8.01 -0.11
N GLN A 29 -31.38 8.61 1.04
CA GLN A 29 -32.65 9.29 1.34
C GLN A 29 -32.96 10.39 0.33
N ALA A 30 -31.98 11.23 -0.02
CA ALA A 30 -32.17 12.30 -0.99
C ALA A 30 -32.52 11.78 -2.40
N ARG A 31 -31.94 10.64 -2.82
CA ARG A 31 -32.25 10.02 -4.11
C ARG A 31 -33.67 9.45 -4.13
N ASP A 32 -34.06 8.78 -3.05
CA ASP A 32 -35.40 8.21 -2.93
C ASP A 32 -36.49 9.28 -2.90
N ILE A 33 -36.23 10.41 -2.22
CA ILE A 33 -37.15 11.56 -2.22
C ILE A 33 -37.31 12.13 -3.63
N ARG A 34 -36.23 12.24 -4.42
CA ARG A 34 -36.32 12.70 -5.83
C ARG A 34 -37.15 11.74 -6.68
N ARG A 35 -36.93 10.43 -6.52
CA ARG A 35 -37.69 9.41 -7.23
C ARG A 35 -39.17 9.46 -6.88
N LEU A 36 -39.50 9.60 -5.59
CA LEU A 36 -40.89 9.75 -5.14
C LEU A 36 -41.53 11.04 -5.65
N ARG A 37 -40.76 12.15 -5.70
CA ARG A 37 -41.24 13.42 -6.27
C ARG A 37 -41.54 13.31 -7.76
N GLU A 38 -40.67 12.65 -8.52
CA GLU A 38 -40.88 12.39 -9.95
C GLU A 38 -42.08 11.46 -10.19
N TRP A 39 -42.25 10.43 -9.36
CA TRP A 39 -43.40 9.53 -9.43
C TRP A 39 -44.72 10.17 -9.04
N ALA A 40 -44.71 11.06 -8.04
CA ALA A 40 -45.88 11.85 -7.66
C ALA A 40 -46.27 12.86 -8.76
N GLY A 41 -45.29 13.41 -9.49
CA GLY A 41 -45.55 14.33 -10.61
C GLY A 41 -46.14 13.65 -11.85
N ARG A 42 -45.73 12.41 -12.16
CA ARG A 42 -46.19 11.63 -13.35
C ARG A 42 -47.28 10.60 -13.05
N ALA A 43 -47.94 10.68 -11.89
CA ALA A 43 -49.03 9.76 -11.54
C ALA A 43 -50.26 9.85 -12.46
N PRO A 44 -50.80 11.03 -12.83
CA PRO A 44 -51.98 11.11 -13.68
C PRO A 44 -51.71 10.69 -15.14
N GLU A 45 -50.52 11.00 -15.66
CA GLU A 45 -50.15 10.66 -17.05
C GLU A 45 -50.03 9.14 -17.25
N ARG A 46 -49.44 8.41 -16.29
CA ARG A 46 -49.34 6.93 -16.35
C ARG A 46 -50.70 6.23 -16.28
N ALA A 47 -51.70 6.83 -15.64
CA ALA A 47 -53.04 6.27 -15.61
C ALA A 47 -53.70 6.33 -17.00
N ASN A 48 -53.45 7.41 -17.74
CA ASN A 48 -53.94 7.58 -19.11
C ASN A 48 -53.16 6.69 -20.09
N GLU A 49 -51.83 6.66 -20.01
CA GLU A 49 -50.98 5.80 -20.85
C GLU A 49 -51.28 4.30 -20.62
N ALA A 50 -51.58 3.88 -19.39
CA ALA A 50 -51.97 2.51 -19.11
C ALA A 50 -53.33 2.14 -19.73
N ALA A 51 -54.27 3.09 -19.81
CA ALA A 51 -55.54 2.89 -20.50
C ALA A 51 -55.35 2.77 -22.03
N GLU A 52 -54.51 3.63 -22.60
CA GLU A 52 -54.18 3.60 -24.04
C GLU A 52 -53.39 2.35 -24.42
N ALA A 53 -52.44 1.92 -23.59
CA ALA A 53 -51.69 0.68 -23.81
C ALA A 53 -52.58 -0.56 -23.70
N ALA A 54 -53.57 -0.56 -22.80
CA ALA A 54 -54.56 -1.65 -22.70
C ALA A 54 -55.43 -1.72 -23.97
N GLN A 55 -55.76 -0.58 -24.59
CA GLN A 55 -56.47 -0.53 -25.87
C GLN A 55 -55.58 -1.01 -27.02
N ALA A 56 -54.35 -0.54 -27.11
CA ALA A 56 -53.41 -0.94 -28.14
C ALA A 56 -53.05 -2.44 -28.07
N ALA A 57 -52.97 -3.04 -26.87
CA ALA A 57 -52.75 -4.47 -26.71
C ALA A 57 -53.96 -5.32 -27.14
N ALA A 58 -55.18 -4.81 -26.96
CA ALA A 58 -56.39 -5.43 -27.48
C ALA A 58 -56.46 -5.39 -29.02
N ASP A 59 -55.86 -4.37 -29.63
CA ASP A 59 -55.75 -4.26 -31.09
C ASP A 59 -54.59 -5.09 -31.65
N ALA A 60 -53.44 -5.14 -30.96
CA ALA A 60 -52.28 -5.93 -31.39
C ALA A 60 -52.54 -7.45 -31.33
N SER A 61 -53.41 -7.91 -30.42
CA SER A 61 -53.83 -9.32 -30.36
C SER A 61 -54.74 -9.74 -31.52
N ARG A 62 -55.12 -8.81 -32.42
CA ARG A 62 -55.81 -9.11 -33.69
C ARG A 62 -54.87 -9.38 -34.87
N ASP A 63 -53.60 -8.96 -34.83
CA ASP A 63 -52.85 -8.66 -36.08
C ASP A 63 -51.41 -9.23 -36.25
N GLY A 64 -50.93 -10.31 -35.59
CA GLY A 64 -49.59 -10.79 -35.96
C GLY A 64 -49.03 -12.10 -35.39
N GLU A 65 -48.83 -13.08 -36.28
CA GLU A 65 -47.83 -14.16 -36.19
C GLU A 65 -46.70 -13.92 -37.24
N ALA A 66 -45.49 -14.45 -36.94
CA ALA A 66 -44.25 -14.53 -37.74
C ALA A 66 -43.35 -13.27 -37.73
N GLY A 67 -42.03 -13.35 -37.51
CA GLY A 67 -41.10 -14.46 -37.31
C GLY A 67 -39.71 -13.91 -36.95
N GLU A 68 -38.93 -14.68 -36.20
CA GLU A 68 -37.64 -14.30 -35.63
C GLU A 68 -36.50 -14.96 -36.42
N GLU A 69 -35.60 -14.16 -37.00
CA GLU A 69 -34.38 -14.64 -37.66
C GLU A 69 -33.16 -14.58 -36.73
N ALA A 70 -32.46 -15.70 -36.72
CA ALA A 70 -31.25 -15.99 -35.96
C ALA A 70 -30.00 -15.27 -36.53
N VAL A 71 -29.04 -14.95 -35.66
CA VAL A 71 -27.69 -14.52 -36.09
C VAL A 71 -26.61 -15.36 -35.40
N ALA A 72 -25.76 -15.95 -36.25
CA ALA A 72 -24.64 -16.83 -35.94
C ALA A 72 -23.43 -16.11 -35.31
N GLY A 73 -22.69 -16.81 -34.45
CA GLY A 73 -21.50 -16.32 -33.77
C GLY A 73 -20.18 -16.59 -34.50
N PRO A 74 -19.07 -15.94 -34.09
CA PRO A 74 -17.74 -16.33 -34.53
C PRO A 74 -16.87 -16.90 -33.39
N ALA A 75 -16.13 -17.96 -33.73
CA ALA A 75 -15.12 -18.61 -32.91
C ALA A 75 -13.74 -17.99 -33.15
N GLY A 76 -12.98 -17.71 -32.08
CA GLY A 76 -11.58 -17.30 -32.19
C GLY A 76 -10.85 -17.21 -30.84
N GLY A 77 -9.86 -18.09 -30.64
CA GLY A 77 -8.78 -17.96 -29.64
C GLY A 77 -8.94 -18.82 -28.38
N ARG A 78 -8.33 -20.02 -28.31
CA ARG A 78 -8.57 -20.99 -27.21
C ARG A 78 -8.10 -20.55 -25.81
N LEU A 79 -7.25 -19.52 -25.67
CA LEU A 79 -6.94 -18.89 -24.38
C LEU A 79 -7.85 -17.69 -24.06
N GLY A 80 -8.16 -16.87 -25.05
CA GLY A 80 -9.14 -15.78 -24.92
C GLY A 80 -10.55 -16.30 -24.66
N ALA A 81 -10.95 -17.40 -25.31
CA ALA A 81 -12.23 -18.08 -25.16
C ALA A 81 -12.37 -18.80 -23.81
N ALA A 82 -11.27 -19.19 -23.15
CA ALA A 82 -11.32 -19.71 -21.78
C ALA A 82 -11.62 -18.56 -20.79
N TRP A 83 -10.96 -17.41 -20.98
CA TRP A 83 -11.26 -16.18 -20.24
C TRP A 83 -12.65 -15.61 -20.55
N HIS A 84 -13.12 -15.70 -21.79
CA HIS A 84 -14.46 -15.29 -22.20
C HIS A 84 -15.53 -16.24 -21.67
N ARG A 85 -15.27 -17.55 -21.59
CA ARG A 85 -16.19 -18.50 -20.96
C ARG A 85 -16.25 -18.35 -19.44
N PHE A 86 -15.11 -18.08 -18.80
CA PHE A 86 -15.06 -17.76 -17.38
C PHE A 86 -15.79 -16.44 -17.07
N SER A 87 -15.57 -15.39 -17.87
CA SER A 87 -16.23 -14.10 -17.67
C SER A 87 -17.73 -14.13 -17.99
N LEU A 88 -18.19 -14.95 -18.93
CA LEU A 88 -19.61 -15.19 -19.19
C LEU A 88 -20.27 -16.02 -18.09
N ALA A 89 -19.61 -17.09 -17.60
CA ALA A 89 -20.12 -17.88 -16.49
C ALA A 89 -20.21 -17.07 -15.17
N VAL A 90 -19.28 -16.14 -14.97
CA VAL A 90 -19.33 -15.16 -13.87
C VAL A 90 -20.44 -14.13 -14.14
N ARG A 91 -20.54 -13.56 -15.34
CA ARG A 91 -21.62 -12.62 -15.71
C ARG A 91 -23.01 -13.21 -15.54
N ASP A 92 -23.25 -14.48 -15.87
CA ASP A 92 -24.57 -15.10 -15.70
C ASP A 92 -24.92 -15.32 -14.22
N ARG A 93 -23.93 -15.67 -13.38
CA ARG A 93 -24.11 -15.72 -11.92
C ARG A 93 -24.34 -14.35 -11.30
N TYR A 94 -23.67 -13.30 -11.81
CA TYR A 94 -23.87 -11.93 -11.34
C TYR A 94 -25.16 -11.30 -11.89
N ALA A 95 -25.62 -11.66 -13.09
CA ALA A 95 -26.87 -11.16 -13.68
C ALA A 95 -28.11 -11.64 -12.91
N ALA A 96 -28.04 -12.81 -12.28
CA ALA A 96 -29.09 -13.29 -11.36
C ALA A 96 -29.07 -12.56 -10.00
N LEU A 97 -27.90 -12.13 -9.53
CA LEU A 97 -27.72 -11.36 -8.29
C LEU A 97 -28.05 -9.86 -8.46
N ASP A 98 -27.79 -9.29 -9.64
CA ASP A 98 -28.04 -7.88 -10.00
C ASP A 98 -29.56 -7.56 -10.13
N ARG A 99 -30.40 -8.59 -10.32
CA ARG A 99 -31.86 -8.42 -10.41
C ARG A 99 -32.57 -8.24 -9.06
N ARG A 100 -31.89 -8.47 -7.93
CA ARG A 100 -32.50 -8.44 -6.59
C ARG A 100 -31.90 -7.42 -5.64
N LEU A 101 -30.80 -6.75 -6.00
CA LEU A 101 -30.17 -5.75 -5.15
C LEU A 101 -30.36 -4.35 -5.77
N PRO A 102 -31.09 -3.44 -5.11
CA PRO A 102 -31.41 -2.10 -5.63
C PRO A 102 -30.21 -1.12 -5.64
N VAL A 103 -28.97 -1.63 -5.61
CA VAL A 103 -27.75 -0.84 -5.44
C VAL A 103 -26.79 -1.15 -6.58
N ASP A 104 -26.48 -0.15 -7.42
CA ASP A 104 -25.53 -0.28 -8.53
C ASP A 104 -24.21 -0.91 -8.05
N GLY A 105 -23.74 -1.96 -8.72
CA GLY A 105 -22.52 -2.71 -8.35
C GLY A 105 -21.25 -1.84 -8.24
N ARG A 106 -21.27 -0.63 -8.78
CA ARG A 106 -20.20 0.38 -8.64
C ARG A 106 -20.03 0.86 -7.18
N TYR A 107 -21.11 0.96 -6.41
CA TYR A 107 -21.04 1.33 -4.99
C TYR A 107 -20.52 0.18 -4.13
N ILE A 108 -20.80 -1.07 -4.51
CA ILE A 108 -20.24 -2.24 -3.82
C ILE A 108 -18.72 -2.28 -4.01
N ILE A 109 -18.22 -2.03 -5.23
CA ILE A 109 -16.78 -1.92 -5.50
C ILE A 109 -16.16 -0.74 -4.73
N ALA A 110 -16.84 0.40 -4.66
CA ALA A 110 -16.38 1.56 -3.90
C ALA A 110 -16.31 1.26 -2.39
N VAL A 111 -17.32 0.62 -1.81
CA VAL A 111 -17.34 0.21 -0.40
C VAL A 111 -16.28 -0.86 -0.12
N LEU A 112 -16.09 -1.81 -1.03
CA LEU A 112 -15.05 -2.84 -0.90
C LEU A 112 -13.64 -2.22 -0.98
N ALA A 113 -13.43 -1.25 -1.87
CA ALA A 113 -12.17 -0.51 -1.96
C ALA A 113 -11.90 0.30 -0.69
N VAL A 114 -12.91 0.98 -0.16
CA VAL A 114 -12.81 1.69 1.13
C VAL A 114 -12.56 0.72 2.29
N ALA A 115 -13.20 -0.45 2.29
CA ALA A 115 -12.97 -1.49 3.29
C ALA A 115 -11.57 -2.08 3.21
N ILE A 116 -11.02 -2.29 2.01
CA ILE A 116 -9.64 -2.75 1.81
C ILE A 116 -8.64 -1.68 2.26
N VAL A 117 -8.90 -0.40 1.98
CA VAL A 117 -8.08 0.71 2.48
C VAL A 117 -8.17 0.80 4.01
N ALA A 118 -9.35 0.62 4.60
CA ALA A 118 -9.53 0.63 6.05
C ALA A 118 -8.84 -0.55 6.75
N VAL A 119 -8.93 -1.76 6.18
CA VAL A 119 -8.20 -2.95 6.68
C VAL A 119 -6.70 -2.77 6.49
N GLY A 120 -6.27 -2.21 5.36
CA GLY A 120 -4.88 -1.86 5.10
C GLY A 120 -4.33 -0.88 6.12
N VAL A 121 -5.09 0.17 6.48
CA VAL A 121 -4.70 1.17 7.49
C VAL A 121 -4.70 0.60 8.92
N VAL A 122 -5.58 -0.36 9.23
CA VAL A 122 -5.61 -1.02 10.55
C VAL A 122 -4.52 -2.08 10.70
N THR A 123 -4.05 -2.68 9.60
CA THR A 123 -2.95 -3.66 9.61
C THR A 123 -1.58 -3.06 9.26
N SER A 124 -1.51 -1.81 8.80
CA SER A 124 -0.27 -1.09 8.43
C SER A 124 0.52 -0.56 9.63
N GLY A 125 0.68 -1.40 10.65
CA GLY A 125 1.91 -1.40 11.45
C GLY A 125 3.07 -2.13 10.74
N PHE A 126 2.80 -2.90 9.67
CA PHE A 126 3.85 -3.62 8.93
C PHE A 126 3.61 -3.58 7.41
N GLY A 127 4.60 -3.03 6.69
CA GLY A 127 4.59 -2.91 5.24
C GLY A 127 4.82 -4.24 4.54
N LEU A 128 3.90 -4.60 3.65
CA LEU A 128 4.08 -5.59 2.60
C LEU A 128 3.03 -5.30 1.53
N VAL A 129 3.42 -4.53 0.52
CA VAL A 129 3.04 -4.63 -0.90
C VAL A 129 3.52 -3.33 -1.57
N GLY A 130 4.61 -3.45 -2.31
CA GLY A 130 5.09 -2.42 -3.21
C GLY A 130 4.21 -2.35 -4.46
N GLY A 131 3.87 -1.14 -4.87
CA GLY A 131 3.18 -0.83 -6.11
C GLY A 131 3.07 0.69 -6.21
N GLY A 132 3.87 1.27 -7.10
CA GLY A 132 4.19 2.70 -7.10
C GLY A 132 3.05 3.64 -7.50
N GLY A 133 3.23 4.89 -7.09
CA GLY A 133 2.53 6.06 -7.65
C GLY A 133 1.81 6.89 -6.60
N GLY A 134 2.28 8.12 -6.38
CA GLY A 134 1.52 9.16 -5.69
C GLY A 134 2.32 9.95 -4.68
N ASP A 135 3.00 10.98 -5.17
CA ASP A 135 3.70 12.01 -4.42
C ASP A 135 2.74 12.85 -3.53
N ASN A 136 3.33 13.61 -2.59
CA ASN A 136 2.73 14.54 -1.63
C ASN A 136 2.31 13.98 -0.26
N GLY A 137 3.30 13.54 0.51
CA GLY A 137 3.20 13.45 1.97
C GLY A 137 4.47 14.01 2.58
N ARG A 138 4.36 15.09 3.37
CA ARG A 138 5.47 15.69 4.12
C ARG A 138 6.33 14.59 4.73
N HIS A 139 7.57 14.46 4.23
CA HIS A 139 8.53 13.50 4.73
C HIS A 139 8.73 13.76 6.23
N HIS A 140 8.08 12.97 7.08
CA HIS A 140 8.64 12.72 8.40
C HIS A 140 9.99 12.09 8.14
N LYS A 141 11.05 12.90 8.25
CA LYS A 141 12.44 12.46 8.22
C LYS A 141 12.55 11.33 9.24
N GLN A 142 12.48 10.09 8.77
CA GLN A 142 12.66 8.93 9.62
C GLN A 142 14.04 9.10 10.26
N LYS A 143 14.06 9.12 11.59
CA LYS A 143 15.29 9.37 12.34
C LYS A 143 16.24 8.21 12.05
N LEU A 144 17.39 8.52 11.46
CA LEU A 144 18.40 7.52 11.13
C LEU A 144 18.89 6.82 12.41
N PRO A 145 19.11 5.50 12.38
CA PRO A 145 19.61 4.76 13.53
C PRO A 145 21.08 5.13 13.83
N ALA A 146 21.49 4.97 15.08
CA ALA A 146 22.90 5.10 15.45
C ALA A 146 23.70 3.93 14.88
N VAL A 147 24.89 4.24 14.37
CA VAL A 147 25.80 3.28 13.73
C VAL A 147 27.07 3.19 14.55
N ALA A 148 27.39 2.00 15.04
CA ALA A 148 28.70 1.73 15.63
C ALA A 148 29.78 1.72 14.55
N VAL A 149 30.95 2.29 14.82
CA VAL A 149 32.08 2.29 13.88
C VAL A 149 33.22 1.52 14.50
N ILE A 150 33.65 0.46 13.83
CA ILE A 150 34.57 -0.51 14.39
C ILE A 150 35.80 -0.57 13.50
N ASN A 151 36.97 -0.38 14.12
CA ASN A 151 38.24 -0.45 13.42
C ASN A 151 38.73 -1.90 13.33
N GLY A 152 38.69 -2.48 12.12
CA GLY A 152 39.30 -3.76 11.80
C GLY A 152 40.73 -3.62 11.27
N THR A 153 41.42 -2.51 11.55
CA THR A 153 42.80 -2.25 11.09
C THR A 153 43.73 -1.92 12.26
N SER A 154 45.03 -1.84 11.98
CA SER A 154 46.04 -1.35 12.93
C SER A 154 46.15 0.18 12.98
N VAL A 155 45.38 0.93 12.19
CA VAL A 155 45.49 2.39 12.08
C VAL A 155 44.74 3.07 13.23
N PRO A 156 45.43 3.77 14.15
CA PRO A 156 44.77 4.42 15.28
C PRO A 156 43.84 5.55 14.84
N GLY A 157 42.65 5.65 15.43
CA GLY A 157 41.72 6.75 15.19
C GLY A 157 40.98 6.70 13.84
N LEU A 158 41.17 5.65 13.03
CA LEU A 158 40.50 5.47 11.74
C LEU A 158 38.97 5.51 11.89
N ALA A 159 38.41 4.72 12.81
CA ALA A 159 36.96 4.64 13.02
C ALA A 159 36.35 5.97 13.47
N ALA A 160 37.03 6.72 14.35
CA ALA A 160 36.58 8.06 14.76
C ALA A 160 36.61 9.05 13.58
N THR A 161 37.63 8.96 12.73
CA THR A 161 37.77 9.80 11.54
C THR A 161 36.66 9.53 10.52
N VAL A 162 36.39 8.25 10.23
CA VAL A 162 35.29 7.85 9.33
C VAL A 162 33.94 8.25 9.91
N GLN A 163 33.72 8.08 11.21
CA GLN A 163 32.49 8.52 11.85
C GLN A 163 32.20 10.00 11.59
N HIS A 164 33.20 10.86 11.79
CA HIS A 164 33.05 12.29 11.62
C HIS A 164 32.98 12.72 10.14
N LYS A 165 33.87 12.18 9.30
CA LYS A 165 33.99 12.61 7.89
C LYS A 165 32.95 11.98 6.96
N VAL A 166 32.42 10.81 7.29
CA VAL A 166 31.48 10.05 6.43
C VAL A 166 30.10 10.00 7.06
N LEU A 167 29.94 9.35 8.23
CA LEU A 167 28.62 9.05 8.79
C LEU A 167 27.86 10.29 9.23
N MET A 168 28.52 11.19 9.97
CA MET A 168 27.88 12.44 10.40
C MET A 168 27.53 13.34 9.22
N LYS A 169 28.38 13.38 8.18
CA LYS A 169 28.07 14.11 6.93
C LYS A 169 26.91 13.50 6.16
N ALA A 170 26.75 12.19 6.24
CA ALA A 170 25.59 11.46 5.69
C ALA A 170 24.33 11.58 6.57
N GLY A 171 24.39 12.29 7.71
CA GLY A 171 23.26 12.56 8.59
C GLY A 171 23.00 11.49 9.66
N TYR A 172 23.87 10.48 9.78
CA TYR A 172 23.75 9.47 10.84
C TYR A 172 24.18 10.06 12.20
N PRO A 173 23.43 9.77 13.28
CA PRO A 173 23.82 10.22 14.61
C PRO A 173 25.09 9.50 15.09
N LYS A 174 25.82 10.15 16.01
CA LYS A 174 27.01 9.57 16.63
C LYS A 174 26.67 8.24 17.30
N GLY A 175 27.39 7.19 16.95
CA GLY A 175 27.33 5.89 17.62
C GLY A 175 28.62 5.54 18.36
N PRO A 176 28.68 4.34 18.96
CA PRO A 176 29.88 3.82 19.59
C PRO A 176 31.04 3.73 18.59
N VAL A 177 32.26 3.91 19.08
CA VAL A 177 33.48 3.70 18.30
C VAL A 177 34.32 2.68 19.04
N GLY A 178 34.80 1.65 18.34
CA GLY A 178 35.58 0.57 18.94
C GLY A 178 36.56 -0.06 17.96
N ASN A 179 37.19 -1.14 18.40
CA ASN A 179 38.12 -1.92 17.59
C ASN A 179 37.61 -3.36 17.50
N ALA A 180 37.80 -3.99 16.36
CA ALA A 180 37.56 -5.41 16.20
C ALA A 180 38.65 -6.21 16.94
N THR A 181 38.34 -7.46 17.27
CA THR A 181 39.29 -8.38 17.91
C THR A 181 40.37 -8.88 16.96
N ALA A 182 40.06 -8.89 15.65
CA ALA A 182 40.97 -9.29 14.58
C ALA A 182 40.88 -8.30 13.41
N SER A 183 41.94 -8.27 12.59
CA SER A 183 41.93 -7.46 11.38
C SER A 183 41.00 -8.03 10.32
N VAL A 184 40.31 -7.15 9.61
CA VAL A 184 39.34 -7.50 8.57
C VAL A 184 39.85 -6.99 7.23
N ASN A 185 39.76 -7.82 6.18
CA ASN A 185 40.33 -7.45 4.87
C ASN A 185 39.52 -6.36 4.17
N ALA A 186 38.19 -6.43 4.27
CA ALA A 186 37.28 -5.53 3.56
C ALA A 186 36.31 -4.86 4.52
N SER A 187 36.00 -3.59 4.27
CA SER A 187 34.98 -2.86 5.01
C SER A 187 33.61 -3.44 4.78
N VAL A 188 32.85 -3.63 5.85
CA VAL A 188 31.55 -4.31 5.81
C VAL A 188 30.54 -3.60 6.70
N VAL A 189 29.29 -3.57 6.24
CA VAL A 189 28.16 -3.14 7.05
C VAL A 189 27.49 -4.35 7.68
N GLU A 190 27.50 -4.39 8.99
CA GLU A 190 26.87 -5.43 9.79
C GLU A 190 25.56 -4.94 10.41
N TYR A 191 24.56 -5.81 10.52
CA TYR A 191 23.25 -5.47 11.08
C TYR A 191 22.70 -6.52 12.03
N ALA A 192 22.07 -6.07 13.10
CA ALA A 192 21.34 -6.89 14.05
C ALA A 192 19.86 -7.01 13.68
N GLY A 193 19.26 -8.17 13.97
CA GLY A 193 17.83 -8.41 13.80
C GLY A 193 17.30 -8.13 12.38
N GLY A 194 16.12 -7.52 12.30
CA GLY A 194 15.44 -7.19 11.04
C GLY A 194 16.01 -5.98 10.28
N GLN A 195 17.14 -5.41 10.71
CA GLN A 195 17.64 -4.11 10.21
C GLN A 195 18.40 -4.17 8.88
N ARG A 196 18.24 -5.25 8.10
CA ARG A 196 18.90 -5.40 6.79
C ARG A 196 18.61 -4.26 5.84
N SER A 197 17.40 -3.70 5.87
CA SER A 197 17.02 -2.59 4.99
C SER A 197 17.76 -1.30 5.35
N ALA A 198 17.86 -1.00 6.66
CA ALA A 198 18.63 0.14 7.16
C ALA A 198 20.13 0.00 6.85
N ALA A 199 20.66 -1.22 6.95
CA ALA A 199 22.04 -1.54 6.61
C ALA A 199 22.38 -1.31 5.13
N LYS A 200 21.46 -1.66 4.22
CA LYS A 200 21.60 -1.32 2.79
C LYS A 200 21.57 0.19 2.54
N GLY A 201 20.73 0.92 3.28
CA GLY A 201 20.71 2.38 3.24
C GLY A 201 22.03 2.99 3.71
N LEU A 202 22.63 2.41 4.76
CA LEU A 202 23.95 2.79 5.26
C LEU A 202 25.05 2.51 4.24
N ALA A 203 25.13 1.30 3.68
CA ALA A 203 26.09 0.95 2.64
C ALA A 203 26.03 1.92 1.44
N LYS A 204 24.82 2.23 0.97
CA LYS A 204 24.62 3.21 -0.11
C LYS A 204 25.11 4.62 0.27
N ALA A 205 24.89 5.04 1.52
CA ALA A 205 25.29 6.36 1.99
C ALA A 205 26.82 6.50 2.08
N VAL A 206 27.53 5.43 2.47
CA VAL A 206 28.99 5.45 2.60
C VAL A 206 29.73 5.12 1.31
N ASN A 207 29.05 4.53 0.31
CA ASN A 207 29.64 4.10 -0.97
C ASN A 207 30.46 5.19 -1.68
N SER A 208 30.00 6.44 -1.63
CA SER A 208 30.74 7.57 -2.24
C SER A 208 32.12 7.85 -1.63
N LYS A 209 32.43 7.28 -0.46
CA LYS A 209 33.65 7.52 0.31
C LYS A 209 34.46 6.25 0.57
N LEU A 210 33.79 5.13 0.81
CA LEU A 210 34.41 3.84 1.16
C LEU A 210 34.26 2.79 0.04
N GLY A 211 33.57 3.11 -1.04
CA GLY A 211 33.28 2.14 -2.11
C GLY A 211 32.24 1.08 -1.72
N ASP A 212 32.21 -0.01 -2.48
CA ASP A 212 31.22 -1.06 -2.30
C ASP A 212 31.42 -1.78 -0.97
N THR A 213 30.47 -1.58 -0.06
CA THR A 213 30.51 -2.08 1.31
C THR A 213 29.44 -3.16 1.48
N PRO A 214 29.82 -4.46 1.46
CA PRO A 214 28.85 -5.56 1.58
C PRO A 214 28.04 -5.47 2.87
N VAL A 215 26.83 -6.03 2.83
CA VAL A 215 25.89 -6.02 3.96
C VAL A 215 25.66 -7.44 4.47
N GLN A 216 26.02 -7.70 5.72
CA GLN A 216 25.91 -9.04 6.34
C GLN A 216 25.31 -9.00 7.75
N PRO A 217 24.79 -10.13 8.27
CA PRO A 217 24.34 -10.21 9.65
C PRO A 217 25.46 -9.90 10.65
N MET A 218 25.12 -9.25 11.75
CA MET A 218 26.08 -8.87 12.79
C MET A 218 26.60 -10.09 13.53
N THR A 219 27.92 -10.16 13.63
CA THR A 219 28.64 -11.21 14.35
C THR A 219 28.66 -10.93 15.85
N SER A 220 28.87 -11.97 16.67
CA SER A 220 28.77 -11.84 18.14
C SER A 220 29.85 -10.94 18.72
N ASP A 221 31.07 -11.02 18.20
CA ASP A 221 32.20 -10.15 18.55
C ASP A 221 31.90 -8.70 18.23
N ILE A 222 31.37 -8.40 17.03
CA ILE A 222 30.97 -7.06 16.64
C ILE A 222 29.82 -6.53 17.49
N SER A 223 28.82 -7.37 17.80
CA SER A 223 27.68 -6.98 18.63
C SER A 223 28.10 -6.53 20.05
N SER A 224 29.12 -7.17 20.62
CA SER A 224 29.64 -6.82 21.94
C SER A 224 30.26 -5.42 21.99
N VAL A 225 30.91 -5.00 20.90
CA VAL A 225 31.53 -3.69 20.74
C VAL A 225 30.51 -2.63 20.32
N ALA A 226 29.53 -3.00 19.50
CA ALA A 226 28.46 -2.12 19.03
C ALA A 226 27.48 -1.70 20.14
N GLY A 227 27.41 -2.47 21.23
CA GLY A 227 26.59 -2.15 22.40
C GLY A 227 25.10 -2.10 22.06
N LYS A 228 24.51 -0.90 22.07
CA LYS A 228 23.09 -0.69 21.73
C LYS A 228 22.84 -0.39 20.25
N ALA A 229 23.88 -0.24 19.44
CA ALA A 229 23.73 0.06 18.03
C ALA A 229 23.36 -1.21 17.26
N GLU A 230 22.25 -1.18 16.54
CA GLU A 230 21.79 -2.31 15.72
C GLU A 230 22.47 -2.35 14.34
N LEU A 231 23.27 -1.35 14.01
CA LEU A 231 24.10 -1.28 12.80
C LEU A 231 25.55 -1.05 13.22
N ALA A 232 26.47 -1.75 12.56
CA ALA A 232 27.90 -1.54 12.69
C ALA A 232 28.54 -1.37 11.30
N LEU A 233 29.44 -0.40 11.18
CA LEU A 233 30.35 -0.25 10.06
C LEU A 233 31.73 -0.73 10.53
N VAL A 234 32.14 -1.89 10.05
CA VAL A 234 33.45 -2.47 10.33
C VAL A 234 34.39 -2.04 9.21
N LEU A 235 35.50 -1.39 9.56
CA LEU A 235 36.46 -0.84 8.62
C LEU A 235 37.58 -1.84 8.39
N GLY A 236 37.78 -2.24 7.14
CA GLY A 236 38.80 -3.19 6.73
C GLY A 236 40.12 -2.53 6.31
N LEU A 237 41.09 -3.39 6.00
CA LEU A 237 42.41 -3.00 5.50
C LEU A 237 42.35 -2.24 4.17
N ASP A 238 41.30 -2.47 3.38
CA ASP A 238 40.98 -1.71 2.16
C ASP A 238 40.79 -0.21 2.40
N ASP A 239 40.25 0.17 3.56
CA ASP A 239 40.03 1.57 3.95
C ASP A 239 41.07 2.12 4.94
N ALA A 240 42.15 1.39 5.22
CA ALA A 240 43.17 1.77 6.20
C ALA A 240 43.79 3.17 5.93
N ASN A 241 43.83 3.60 4.66
CA ASN A 241 44.42 4.87 4.25
C ASN A 241 43.45 6.06 4.26
N PHE A 242 42.18 5.88 4.63
CA PHE A 242 41.13 6.91 4.53
C PHE A 242 41.44 8.22 5.30
N GLY A 243 42.30 8.16 6.33
CA GLY A 243 42.69 9.31 7.15
C GLY A 243 44.11 9.85 6.93
N GLY A 244 44.91 9.22 6.06
CA GLY A 244 46.35 9.46 5.94
C GLY A 244 46.78 10.48 4.88
N GLY A 245 45.85 11.28 4.36
CA GLY A 245 46.10 12.31 3.33
C GLY A 245 45.58 13.69 3.72
#